data_AF-A0A0S8D9D8-F1
#
_entry.id   AF-A0A0S8D9D8-F1
#
_cell.length_a   1.000
_cell.length_b   1.000
_cell.length_c   1.000
_cell.angle_alpha   90.00
_cell.angle_beta   90.00
_cell.angle_gamma   90.00
#
_symmetry.space_group_name_H-M   'P 1'
#
loop_
_entity.id
_entity.type
_entity.pdbx_description
1 polymer ?
#
loop_
_entity_poly.entity_id
_entity_poly.type
_entity_poly.pdbx_seq_one_letter_code
_entity_poly.pdbx_strand_id
1 'polypeptide(L)' 'MCETNAYIEVDGKEELYLENVDILKPEMGKIHMRNLFGEQKIFEG' A
#
# COMPACT_ATOMS: atom_id res chain seq x y z
N MET A 1 15.81 -7.07 -9.22
CA MET A 1 15.12 -6.07 -8.40
C MET A 1 13.67 -6.50 -8.36
N CYS A 2 13.13 -6.83 -7.20
CA CYS A 2 11.71 -7.18 -7.08
C CYS A 2 10.97 -5.92 -6.64
N GLU A 3 10.06 -5.46 -7.49
CA GLU A 3 9.19 -4.32 -7.22
C GLU A 3 7.86 -4.88 -6.72
N THR A 4 7.36 -4.36 -5.59
CA THR A 4 6.08 -4.77 -5.01
C THR A 4 5.14 -3.58 -5.02
N ASN A 5 3.92 -3.77 -5.53
CA ASN A 5 2.92 -2.72 -5.63
C ASN A 5 1.69 -3.11 -4.79
N ALA A 6 1.12 -2.15 -4.08
CA ALA A 6 -0.15 -2.31 -3.37
C ALA A 6 -1.29 -1.82 -4.26
N TYR A 7 -2.33 -2.66 -4.37
CA TYR A 7 -3.58 -2.36 -5.06
C TYR A 7 -4.73 -2.42 -4.06
N ILE A 8 -5.74 -1.60 -4.28
CA ILE A 8 -7.01 -1.64 -3.56
C ILE A 8 -8.12 -2.05 -4.52
N GLU A 9 -9.04 -2.89 -4.06
CA GLU A 9 -10.22 -3.23 -4.84
C GLU A 9 -11.34 -2.23 -4.53
N VAL A 10 -11.80 -1.52 -5.56
CA VAL A 10 -12.92 -0.58 -5.49
C VAL A 10 -13.91 -0.96 -6.60
N ASP A 11 -15.15 -1.28 -6.22
CA ASP A 11 -16.21 -1.69 -7.16
C ASP A 11 -15.81 -2.85 -8.11
N GLY A 12 -15.05 -3.82 -7.59
CA GLY A 12 -14.57 -4.98 -8.35
C GLY A 12 -13.45 -4.66 -9.35
N LYS A 13 -12.81 -3.50 -9.22
CA LYS A 13 -11.64 -3.11 -10.00
C LYS A 13 -10.46 -2.85 -9.08
N GLU A 14 -9.30 -3.38 -9.46
CA GLU A 14 -8.03 -3.09 -8.79
C GLU A 14 -7.51 -1.71 -9.21
N GLU A 15 -7.32 -0.82 -8.24
CA GLU A 15 -6.66 0.48 -8.40
C GLU A 15 -5.30 0.48 -7.72
N LEU A 16 -4.28 0.98 -8.42
CA LEU A 16 -2.93 1.09 -7.87
C LEU A 16 -2.92 2.12 -6.75
N TYR A 17 -2.63 1.65 -5.54
CA TYR A 17 -2.63 2.49 -4.35
C TYR A 17 -1.25 3.02 -4.01
N LEU A 18 -0.22 2.17 -4.05
CA LEU A 18 1.16 2.57 -3.78
C LEU A 18 2.14 1.68 -4.56
N GLU A 19 3.02 2.30 -5.32
CA GLU A 19 4.09 1.60 -6.03
C GLU A 19 5.33 1.43 -5.17
N ASN A 20 6.14 0.40 -5.48
CA ASN A 20 7.45 0.19 -4.86
C ASN A 20 7.40 0.09 -3.33
N VAL A 21 6.39 -0.60 -2.80
CA VAL A 21 6.20 -0.83 -1.36
C VAL A 21 7.37 -1.62 -0.78
N ASP A 22 7.95 -1.07 0.28
CA ASP A 22 9.06 -1.65 1.04
C ASP A 22 8.60 -2.11 2.43
N ILE A 23 7.74 -1.33 3.08
CA ILE A 23 7.24 -1.62 4.43
C ILE A 23 5.72 -1.63 4.42
N LEU A 24 5.13 -2.67 5.00
CA LEU A 24 3.71 -2.77 5.30
C LEU A 24 3.54 -3.15 6.78
N LYS A 25 2.85 -2.31 7.55
CA LYS A 25 2.62 -2.48 8.98
C LYS A 25 1.12 -2.36 9.29
N PRO A 26 0.45 -3.46 9.64
CA PRO A 26 -0.91 -3.40 10.15
C PRO A 26 -0.92 -2.92 11.61
N GLU A 27 -1.74 -1.92 11.93
CA GLU A 27 -1.84 -1.34 13.26
C GLU A 27 -3.28 -0.85 13.54
N MET A 28 -3.92 -1.38 14.59
CA MET A 28 -5.24 -0.92 15.09
C MET A 28 -6.33 -0.73 14.00
N GLY A 29 -6.40 -1.65 13.03
CA GLY A 29 -7.37 -1.60 11.92
C GLY A 29 -6.95 -0.73 10.74
N LYS A 30 -5.76 -0.13 10.79
CA LYS A 30 -5.13 0.61 9.69
C LYS A 30 -3.95 -0.17 9.14
N ILE A 31 -3.61 0.08 7.88
CA ILE A 31 -2.41 -0.46 7.24
C ILE A 31 -1.52 0.71 6.86
N HIS A 32 -0.36 0.79 7.53
CA HIS A 32 0.67 1.76 7.24
C HIS A 32 1.62 1.18 6.19
N MET A 33 1.71 1.84 5.05
CA MET A 33 2.59 1.45 3.95
C MET A 33 3.65 2.53 3.71
N ARG A 34 4.85 2.10 3.33
CA ARG A 34 5.93 2.98 2.87
C ARG A 34 6.58 2.40 1.63
N ASN A 35 6.87 3.24 0.65
CA ASN A 35 7.61 2.85 -0.53
C ASN A 35 9.11 3.15 -0.44
N LEU A 36 9.88 2.65 -1.41
CA LEU A 36 11.33 2.85 -1.54
C LEU A 36 11.74 4.33 -1.66
N PHE A 37 10.82 5.19 -2.10
CA PHE A 37 11.05 6.63 -2.24
C PHE A 37 10.74 7.42 -0.96
N GLY A 38 10.27 6.74 0.09
CA GLY A 38 9.90 7.35 1.37
C GLY A 38 8.47 7.88 1.43
N GLU A 39 7.67 7.72 0.38
CA GLU A 39 6.24 8.02 0.41
C GLU A 39 5.53 7.07 1.38
N GLN A 40 4.64 7.63 2.20
CA GLN A 40 3.86 6.87 3.16
C GLN A 40 2.37 7.03 2.88
N LYS A 41 1.65 5.91 2.91
CA LYS A 41 0.19 5.90 2.87
C LYS A 41 -0.38 5.11 4.04
N ILE A 42 -1.54 5.54 4.50
CA ILE A 42 -2.30 4.86 5.54
C ILE A 42 -3.63 4.48 4.91
N PHE A 43 -3.88 3.18 4.87
CA PHE A 43 -5.16 2.65 4.41
C PHE A 43 -6.02 2.26 5.61
N GLU A 44 -7.27 2.68 5.59
CA GLU A 44 -8.29 2.34 6.58
C GLU A 44 -9.41 1.66 5.80
N GLY A 45 -9.68 0.39 6.11
CA GLY A 45 -10.68 -0.43 5.44
C GLY A 45 -12.06 -0.35 6.09
#